data_AF-A0A8K0KDS2-F1
#
_entry.id   AF-A0A8K0KDS2-F1
#
_cell.length_a   1.000
_cell.length_b   1.000
_cell.length_c   1.000
_cell.angle_alpha   90.00
_cell.angle_beta   90.00
_cell.angle_gamma   90.00
#
_symmetry.space_group_name_H-M   'P 1'
#
loop_
_entity.id
_entity.type
_entity.pdbx_description
1 polymer ?
#
loop_
_entity_poly.entity_id
_entity_poly.type
_entity_poly.pdbx_seq_one_letter_code
_entity_poly.pdbx_strand_id
1 'polypeptide(L)'
;MWKPITYESGDGTSAQQAGQLKAVGAEAGVVNQGSFSYAAPDGSRIVLSYTADENGYHPQGDHLPVAPPIPPEIQKSLEYIASIPVNQRQGDQGEEQ
;
A
#
# COMPACT_ATOMS: atom_id res chain seq x y z
N MET A 1 -13.18 -12.52 -11.50
CA MET A 1 -13.61 -11.35 -10.70
C MET A 1 -14.25 -11.86 -9.42
N TRP A 2 -13.55 -11.86 -8.28
CA TRP A 2 -14.17 -12.23 -7.00
C TRP A 2 -15.06 -11.08 -6.49
N LYS A 3 -16.17 -11.43 -5.84
CA LYS A 3 -17.05 -10.43 -5.23
C LYS A 3 -16.45 -9.96 -3.91
N PRO A 4 -16.48 -8.64 -3.62
CA PRO A 4 -16.00 -8.13 -2.36
C PRO A 4 -16.87 -8.68 -1.21
N ILE A 5 -16.24 -9.06 -0.11
CA ILE A 5 -16.90 -9.41 1.15
C ILE A 5 -17.13 -8.10 1.87
N THR A 6 -18.38 -7.80 2.24
CA THR A 6 -18.73 -6.63 3.06
C THR A 6 -19.60 -7.10 4.21
N TYR A 7 -19.32 -6.65 5.42
CA TYR A 7 -20.19 -6.87 6.59
C TYR A 7 -20.22 -5.64 7.49
N GLU A 8 -21.33 -5.49 8.21
CA GLU A 8 -21.55 -4.46 9.21
C GLU A 8 -22.14 -5.14 10.46
N SER A 9 -21.53 -4.91 11.62
CA SER A 9 -22.02 -5.36 12.92
C SER A 9 -22.93 -4.30 13.54
N GLY A 10 -23.89 -4.72 14.37
CA GLY A 10 -24.81 -3.82 15.08
C GLY A 10 -24.11 -2.81 16.00
N ASP A 11 -22.85 -3.05 16.34
CA ASP A 11 -21.99 -2.15 17.13
C ASP A 11 -21.33 -1.04 16.28
N GLY A 12 -21.68 -0.93 14.99
CA GLY A 12 -21.15 0.09 14.07
C GLY A 12 -19.78 -0.26 13.45
N THR A 13 -19.29 -1.48 13.69
CA THR A 13 -18.09 -2.03 13.04
C THR A 13 -18.43 -2.44 11.61
N SER A 14 -17.67 -1.98 10.61
CA SER A 14 -17.82 -2.42 9.22
C SER A 14 -16.49 -2.92 8.65
N ALA A 15 -16.55 -3.94 7.80
CA ALA A 15 -15.37 -4.39 7.07
C ALA A 15 -15.69 -4.73 5.62
N GLN A 16 -14.71 -4.51 4.77
CA GLN A 16 -14.76 -4.75 3.34
C GLN A 16 -13.44 -5.41 2.92
N GLN A 17 -13.52 -6.42 2.07
CA GLN A 17 -12.35 -7.13 1.53
C GLN A 17 -12.59 -7.50 0.08
N ALA A 18 -11.61 -7.22 -0.78
CA ALA A 18 -11.59 -7.60 -2.18
C ALA A 18 -10.26 -8.26 -2.53
N GLY A 19 -10.32 -9.43 -3.16
CA GLY A 19 -9.16 -10.12 -3.72
C GLY A 19 -9.07 -9.89 -5.22
N GLN A 20 -7.88 -9.52 -5.70
CA GLN A 20 -7.57 -9.39 -7.12
C GLN A 20 -6.38 -10.29 -7.49
N LEU A 21 -6.48 -10.95 -8.66
CA LEU A 21 -5.35 -11.67 -9.23
C LEU A 21 -4.39 -10.66 -9.84
N LYS A 22 -3.11 -10.74 -9.47
CA LYS A 22 -2.03 -9.92 -10.01
C LYS A 22 -0.96 -10.86 -10.55
N ALA A 23 -0.45 -10.59 -11.75
CA ALA A 23 0.71 -11.31 -12.26
C ALA A 23 1.95 -10.86 -11.49
N VAL A 24 2.77 -11.82 -11.05
CA VAL A 24 3.99 -11.53 -10.33
C VAL A 24 5.12 -12.35 -10.93
N GLY A 25 5.98 -11.65 -11.67
CA GLY A 25 7.00 -12.30 -12.47
C GLY A 25 6.35 -13.29 -13.45
N ALA A 26 6.78 -14.55 -13.36
CA ALA A 26 6.25 -15.64 -14.18
C ALA A 26 5.02 -16.36 -13.55
N GLU A 27 4.64 -16.02 -12.32
CA GLU A 27 3.58 -16.71 -11.57
C GLU A 27 2.36 -15.79 -11.36
N ALA A 28 1.23 -16.40 -10.94
CA ALA A 28 0.03 -15.66 -10.57
C ALA A 28 -0.04 -15.51 -9.04
N GLY A 29 0.00 -14.27 -8.56
CA GLY A 29 -0.20 -13.92 -7.16
C GLY A 29 -1.62 -13.42 -6.88
N VAL A 30 -2.06 -13.52 -5.63
CA VAL A 30 -3.33 -12.93 -5.17
C VAL A 30 -2.98 -11.73 -4.30
N VAL A 31 -3.40 -10.54 -4.71
CA VAL A 31 -3.36 -9.35 -3.85
C VAL A 31 -4.72 -9.21 -3.19
N ASN A 32 -4.75 -9.19 -1.86
CA ASN A 32 -5.97 -8.94 -1.10
C ASN A 32 -5.91 -7.55 -0.48
N GLN A 33 -6.91 -6.74 -0.75
CA GLN A 33 -7.07 -5.42 -0.17
C GLN A 33 -8.34 -5.38 0.64
N GLY A 34 -8.33 -4.66 1.75
CA GLY A 34 -9.51 -4.49 2.56
C GLY A 34 -9.44 -3.27 3.45
N SER A 35 -10.59 -2.93 4.03
CA SER A 35 -10.73 -1.89 5.02
C SER A 35 -11.61 -2.38 6.15
N PHE A 36 -11.24 -2.04 7.37
CA PHE A 36 -11.95 -2.33 8.60
C PHE A 36 -12.17 -1.01 9.33
N SER A 37 -13.37 -0.78 9.86
CA SER A 37 -13.65 0.37 10.70
C SER A 37 -14.48 -0.01 11.90
N TYR A 38 -14.20 0.62 13.04
CA TYR A 38 -14.92 0.39 14.29
C TYR A 38 -15.01 1.68 15.10
N ALA A 39 -16.01 1.76 15.98
CA ALA A 39 -16.12 2.84 16.95
C ALA A 39 -15.19 2.55 18.13
N ALA A 40 -14.25 3.45 18.38
CA ALA A 40 -13.38 3.35 19.55
C ALA A 40 -14.09 3.86 20.81
N PRO A 41 -13.61 3.47 22.02
CA PRO A 41 -14.23 3.85 23.29
C PRO A 41 -14.27 5.37 23.55
N ASP A 42 -13.46 6.15 22.84
CA ASP A 42 -13.39 7.61 22.88
C ASP A 42 -14.46 8.29 21.98
N GLY A 43 -15.24 7.51 21.23
CA GLY A 43 -16.23 7.99 20.28
C GLY A 43 -15.68 8.27 18.88
N SER A 44 -14.37 8.10 18.66
CA SER A 44 -13.74 8.24 17.35
C SER A 44 -14.02 7.01 16.48
N ARG A 45 -14.20 7.19 15.16
CA ARG A 45 -14.23 6.06 14.22
C ARG A 45 -12.80 5.75 13.80
N ILE A 46 -12.31 4.58 14.18
CA ILE A 46 -11.02 4.07 13.73
C ILE A 46 -11.22 3.39 12.38
N VAL A 47 -10.35 3.71 11.42
CA VAL A 47 -10.29 3.07 10.11
C VAL A 47 -8.91 2.47 9.92
N LEU A 48 -8.89 1.23 9.45
CA LEU A 48 -7.72 0.44 9.10
C LEU A 48 -7.89 -0.07 7.68
N SER A 49 -7.06 0.39 6.75
CA SER A 49 -6.93 -0.20 5.42
C SER A 49 -5.72 -1.12 5.38
N TYR A 50 -5.75 -2.15 4.55
CA TYR A 50 -4.60 -3.01 4.38
C TYR A 50 -4.45 -3.49 2.94
N THR A 51 -3.20 -3.73 2.55
CA THR A 51 -2.84 -4.46 1.33
C THR A 51 -2.00 -5.67 1.72
N ALA A 52 -2.46 -6.85 1.34
CA ALA A 52 -1.70 -8.08 1.43
C ALA A 52 -1.23 -8.46 0.01
N ASP A 53 0.06 -8.34 -0.22
CA ASP A 53 0.74 -8.77 -1.44
C ASP A 53 1.91 -9.69 -1.09
N GLU A 54 2.80 -9.94 -2.04
CA GLU A 54 3.92 -10.87 -1.87
C GLU A 54 5.03 -10.34 -0.98
N ASN A 55 5.07 -9.03 -0.76
CA ASN A 55 5.97 -8.39 0.18
C ASN A 55 5.41 -8.41 1.61
N GLY A 56 4.17 -8.90 1.78
CA GLY A 56 3.55 -9.18 3.08
C GLY A 56 2.30 -8.35 3.33
N TYR A 57 2.02 -8.12 4.60
CA TYR A 57 0.85 -7.38 5.06
C TYR A 57 1.22 -5.92 5.35
N HIS A 58 0.59 -4.99 4.63
CA HIS A 58 0.83 -3.55 4.70
C HIS A 58 -0.41 -2.85 5.27
N PRO A 59 -0.52 -2.68 6.60
CA PRO A 59 -1.63 -1.96 7.23
C PRO A 59 -1.41 -0.45 7.20
N GLN A 60 -2.49 0.30 7.05
CA GLN A 60 -2.54 1.75 6.97
C GLN A 60 -3.72 2.25 7.81
N GLY A 61 -3.46 3.19 8.72
CA GLY A 61 -4.50 3.79 9.55
C GLY A 61 -3.91 4.82 10.51
N ASP A 62 -4.68 5.84 10.84
CA ASP A 62 -4.22 6.99 11.65
C ASP A 62 -3.79 6.60 13.08
N HIS A 63 -4.23 5.43 13.53
CA HIS A 63 -3.95 4.87 14.84
C HIS A 63 -2.72 3.93 14.88
N LEU A 64 -2.12 3.64 13.73
CA LEU A 64 -0.93 2.81 13.66
C LEU A 64 0.32 3.65 13.96
N PRO A 65 1.37 3.04 14.54
CA PRO A 65 2.66 3.70 14.63
C PRO A 65 3.12 4.04 13.22
N VAL A 66 3.09 5.33 12.88
CA VAL A 66 3.64 5.81 11.62
C VAL A 66 5.15 5.65 11.66
N ALA A 67 5.71 5.08 10.60
CA ALA A 67 7.15 5.14 10.41
C ALA A 67 7.59 6.61 10.47
N PRO A 68 8.77 6.91 11.02
CA PRO A 68 9.28 8.27 11.03
C PRO A 68 9.26 8.84 9.61
N PRO A 69 9.02 10.16 9.44
CA PRO A 69 8.99 10.77 8.12
C PRO A 69 10.28 10.44 7.36
N ILE A 70 10.14 10.23 6.05
CA ILE A 70 11.29 9.99 5.17
C ILE A 70 12.29 11.15 5.35
N PRO A 71 13.58 10.86 5.61
CA PRO A 71 14.58 11.91 5.75
C PRO A 71 14.61 12.84 4.53
N PRO A 72 14.77 14.16 4.72
CA PRO A 72 14.72 15.14 3.63
C PRO A 72 15.77 14.89 2.53
N GLU A 73 16.86 14.19 2.84
CA GLU A 73 17.89 13.77 1.90
C GLU A 73 17.37 12.76 0.88
N ILE A 74 16.54 11.81 1.32
CA ILE A 74 15.92 10.80 0.45
C ILE A 74 14.86 11.46 -0.43
N GLN A 75 14.08 12.40 0.11
CA GLN A 75 13.10 13.16 -0.65
C GLN A 75 13.75 13.99 -1.77
N LYS A 76 14.84 14.71 -1.45
CA LYS A 76 15.65 15.44 -2.44
C LYS A 76 16.21 14.53 -3.52
N SER A 77 16.65 13.31 -3.15
CA SER A 77 17.16 12.33 -4.10
C SER A 77 16.08 11.85 -5.07
N LEU A 78 14.86 11.60 -4.58
CA LEU A 78 13.71 11.22 -5.41
C LEU A 78 13.28 12.35 -6.35
N GLU A 79 13.25 13.60 -5.87
CA GLU A 79 12.95 14.77 -6.70
C GLU A 79 14.02 15.03 -7.75
N TYR A 80 15.30 14.86 -7.40
CA TYR A 80 16.40 14.93 -8.35
C TYR A 80 16.23 13.90 -9.45
N ILE A 81 16.03 12.62 -9.10
CA ILE A 81 15.79 11.53 -10.07
C ILE A 81 14.56 11.84 -10.95
N ALA A 82 13.49 12.38 -10.37
CA ALA A 82 12.27 12.76 -11.08
C ALA A 82 12.49 13.91 -12.08
N SER A 83 13.38 14.87 -11.74
CA SER A 83 13.72 16.04 -12.57
C SER A 83 14.65 15.71 -13.75
N ILE A 84 15.33 14.55 -13.72
CA ILE A 84 16.19 14.11 -14.83
C ILE A 84 15.30 13.77 -16.05
N PRO A 85 15.52 14.39 -17.22
CA PRO A 85 14.78 14.07 -18.44
C PRO A 85 15.04 12.61 -18.84
N VAL A 86 14.01 11.93 -19.35
CA VAL A 86 14.03 10.47 -19.67
C VAL A 86 15.23 10.08 -20.55
N ASN A 87 15.68 10.97 -21.43
CA ASN A 87 16.84 10.77 -22.31
C ASN A 87 18.20 10.69 -21.58
N GLN A 88 18.28 11.18 -20.33
CA GLN A 88 19.47 11.10 -19.48
C GLN A 88 19.41 9.91 -18.49
N ARG A 89 18.26 9.24 -18.36
CA ARG A 89 18.13 8.00 -17.56
C ARG A 89 18.66 6.75 -18.28
N GLN A 90 18.94 6.85 -19.58
CA GLN A 90 19.45 5.78 -20.45
C GLN A 90 20.98 5.79 -20.63
N GLY A 91 21.71 6.60 -19.84
CA GLY A 91 23.16 6.73 -19.97
C GLY A 91 24.01 5.69 -19.23
N ASP A 92 23.41 4.71 -18.54
CA ASP A 92 24.13 3.70 -17.73
C ASP A 92 23.88 2.26 -18.24
N GLN A 93 23.77 2.08 -19.56
CA GLN A 93 23.90 0.76 -20.20
C GLN A 93 25.09 0.76 -21.17
N GLY A 94 26.14 0.03 -20.79
CA GLY A 94 27.43 -0.10 -21.47
C GLY A 94 28.50 0.49 -20.55
N GLU A 95 29.41 -0.26 -19.94
CA GLU A 95 30.24 -1.37 -20.42
C GLU A 95 30.61 -2.23 -19.18
N GLU A 96 30.71 -3.56 -19.24
CA GLU A 96 32.02 -4.23 -19.36
C GLU A 96 31.83 -5.74 -19.65
N GLN A 97 32.30 -6.13 -20.84
CA GLN A 97 33.02 -7.34 -21.25
C GLN A 97 32.66 -8.72 -20.66
#